data_AF-A0A2S6V4A4-F1
#
_entry.id   AF-A0A2S6V4A4-F1
#
_cell.length_a   1.000
_cell.length_b   1.000
_cell.length_c   1.000
_cell.angle_alpha   90.00
_cell.angle_beta   90.00
_cell.angle_gamma   90.00
#
_symmetry.space_group_name_H-M   'P 1'
#
loop_
_entity.id
_entity.type
_entity.pdbx_description
1 polymer ?
#
loop_
_entity_poly.entity_id
_entity_poly.type
_entity_poly.pdbx_seq_one_letter_code
_entity_poly.pdbx_strand_id
1 'polypeptide(L)'
;MAFGLVVVLVTEPIFYSYAYPEPEKFRDYPIQPQEAFYSTDLKEFVLPCTAVQQAEDPDAIVLAFFQSTYEVAALATCDRAALER
;
A
#
# COMPACT_ATOMS: atom_id res chain seq x y z
N MET A 1 -13.46 -15.59 25.39
CA MET A 1 -13.47 -14.64 24.26
C MET A 1 -12.10 -13.97 24.23
N ALA A 2 -11.18 -14.45 23.41
CA ALA A 2 -9.86 -13.85 23.29
C ALA A 2 -9.92 -12.77 22.20
N PHE A 3 -9.92 -11.50 22.60
CA PHE A 3 -9.60 -10.40 21.72
C PHE A 3 -8.08 -10.46 21.49
N GLY A 4 -7.67 -11.17 20.43
CA GLY A 4 -6.30 -11.10 19.95
C GLY A 4 -6.14 -9.77 19.23
N LEU A 5 -5.47 -8.80 19.87
CA LEU A 5 -4.84 -7.72 19.15
C LEU A 5 -3.76 -8.38 18.29
N VAL A 6 -4.11 -8.76 17.05
CA VAL A 6 -3.11 -9.12 16.05
C VAL A 6 -2.46 -7.80 15.67
N VAL A 7 -1.51 -7.36 16.50
CA VAL A 7 -0.46 -6.47 16.02
C VAL A 7 0.19 -7.28 14.93
N VAL A 8 0.00 -6.85 13.68
CA VAL A 8 0.74 -7.42 12.55
C VAL A 8 2.18 -6.94 12.76
N LEU A 9 2.90 -7.62 13.64
CA LEU A 9 4.34 -7.60 13.66
C LEU A 9 4.71 -8.21 12.33
N VAL A 10 5.06 -7.35 11.37
CA VAL A 10 5.70 -7.77 10.14
C VAL A 10 7.04 -8.38 10.55
N THR A 11 7.02 -9.69 10.81
CA THR A 11 8.20 -10.48 11.23
C THR A 11 9.04 -10.91 10.03
N GLU A 12 8.63 -10.52 8.84
CA GLU A 12 9.26 -10.82 7.56
C GLU A 12 9.65 -9.53 6.83
N PRO A 13 10.61 -9.55 5.89
CA PRO A 13 10.92 -8.38 5.09
C PRO A 13 9.70 -7.93 4.26
N ILE A 14 9.55 -6.62 4.08
CA ILE A 14 8.45 -6.00 3.33
C ILE A 14 8.95 -4.94 2.36
N PHE A 15 8.22 -4.78 1.26
CA PHE A 15 8.19 -3.54 0.50
C PHE A 15 7.11 -2.64 1.11
N TYR A 16 7.40 -1.34 1.21
CA TYR A 16 6.47 -0.38 1.81
C TYR A 16 6.34 0.88 0.94
N SER A 17 5.20 1.55 1.05
CA SER A 17 4.91 2.79 0.35
C SER A 17 4.05 3.69 1.23
N TYR A 18 4.44 4.96 1.31
CA TYR A 18 3.75 5.98 2.10
C TYR A 18 3.52 7.22 1.25
N ALA A 19 2.47 7.98 1.59
CA ALA A 19 2.16 9.26 0.98
C ALA A 19 2.03 10.32 2.07
N TYR A 20 2.66 11.48 1.86
CA TYR A 20 2.59 12.62 2.78
C TYR A 20 2.32 13.94 2.02
N PRO A 21 1.36 14.78 2.47
CA PRO A 21 0.41 14.53 3.56
C PRO A 21 -0.47 13.31 3.26
N GLU A 22 -0.87 12.56 4.31
CA GLU A 22 -1.69 11.36 4.14
C GLU A 22 -3.00 11.75 3.45
N PRO A 23 -3.24 11.27 2.22
CA PRO A 23 -4.39 11.73 1.47
C PRO A 23 -5.71 11.21 2.05
N GLU A 24 -6.82 11.93 1.85
CA GLU A 24 -8.12 11.46 2.34
C GLU A 24 -8.49 10.11 1.71
N LYS A 25 -8.90 9.15 2.56
CA LYS A 25 -9.28 7.78 2.18
C LYS A 25 -8.14 6.97 1.55
N PHE A 26 -6.88 7.40 1.68
CA PHE A 26 -5.71 6.69 1.15
C PHE A 26 -5.71 5.21 1.55
N ARG A 27 -6.01 4.91 2.82
CA ARG A 27 -6.14 3.55 3.36
C ARG A 27 -7.29 2.70 2.78
N ASP A 28 -8.31 3.33 2.20
CA ASP A 28 -9.55 2.68 1.78
C ASP A 28 -9.53 2.33 0.27
N TYR A 29 -8.50 2.77 -0.47
CA TYR A 29 -8.37 2.46 -1.89
C TYR A 29 -7.89 1.03 -2.11
N PRO A 30 -8.49 0.30 -3.07
CA PRO A 30 -7.98 -0.98 -3.50
C PRO A 30 -6.65 -0.77 -4.21
N ILE A 31 -5.60 -1.41 -3.70
CA ILE A 31 -4.29 -1.47 -4.36
C ILE A 31 -4.05 -2.88 -4.93
N GLN A 32 -3.10 -2.97 -5.84
CA GLN A 32 -2.59 -4.24 -6.36
C GLN A 32 -1.16 -4.42 -5.88
N PRO A 33 -0.65 -5.65 -5.74
CA PRO A 33 -1.35 -6.93 -5.89
C PRO A 33 -2.28 -7.22 -4.68
N GLN A 34 -3.03 -8.32 -4.71
CA GLN A 34 -4.01 -8.66 -3.65
C GLN A 34 -3.34 -8.96 -2.30
N GLU A 35 -2.07 -9.35 -2.34
CA GLU A 35 -1.23 -9.63 -1.17
C GLU A 35 -0.76 -8.36 -0.46
N ALA A 36 -0.88 -7.19 -1.10
CA ALA A 36 -0.56 -5.91 -0.49
C ALA A 36 -1.72 -5.41 0.38
N PHE A 37 -1.39 -4.77 1.51
CA PHE A 37 -2.38 -4.25 2.44
C PHE A 37 -1.91 -2.97 3.12
N TYR A 38 -2.85 -2.20 3.67
CA TYR A 38 -2.53 -1.03 4.49
C TYR A 38 -2.31 -1.43 5.94
N SER A 39 -1.13 -1.16 6.48
CA SER A 39 -0.80 -1.36 7.89
C SER A 39 -1.16 -0.11 8.68
N THR A 40 -2.15 -0.19 9.56
CA THR A 40 -2.56 0.95 10.42
C THR A 40 -1.52 1.30 11.48
N ASP A 41 -0.71 0.33 11.90
CA ASP A 41 0.38 0.55 12.86
C ASP A 41 1.51 1.39 12.25
N LEU A 42 1.84 1.12 10.98
CA LEU A 42 2.87 1.86 10.24
C LEU A 42 2.30 3.11 9.55
N LYS A 43 1.00 3.11 9.25
CA LYS A 43 0.30 4.04 8.34
C LYS A 43 0.82 3.99 6.90
N GLU A 44 1.19 2.80 6.46
CA GLU A 44 1.85 2.56 5.18
C GLU A 44 1.20 1.38 4.46
N PHE A 45 1.22 1.42 3.12
CA PHE A 45 0.97 0.22 2.35
C PHE A 45 2.18 -0.68 2.41
N VAL A 46 1.95 -1.98 2.60
CA VAL A 46 3.00 -2.98 2.72
C VAL A 46 2.71 -4.17 1.81
N LEU A 47 3.77 -4.74 1.26
CA LEU A 47 3.77 -5.98 0.48
C LEU A 47 4.80 -6.94 1.09
N PRO A 48 4.37 -8.10 1.61
CA PRO A 48 5.25 -9.14 2.13
C PRO A 48 6.25 -9.62 1.07
N CYS A 49 7.54 -9.72 1.43
CA CYS A 49 8.53 -10.29 0.52
C CYS A 49 8.27 -11.77 0.24
N THR A 50 7.58 -12.51 1.13
CA THR A 50 7.16 -13.89 0.83
C THR A 50 6.18 -13.94 -0.34
N ALA A 51 5.25 -13.00 -0.46
CA ALA A 51 4.35 -12.89 -1.60
C ALA A 51 5.13 -12.65 -2.91
N VAL A 52 6.15 -11.79 -2.88
CA VAL A 52 7.03 -11.54 -4.03
C VAL A 52 7.84 -12.79 -4.40
N GLN A 53 8.36 -13.53 -3.42
CA GLN A 53 9.14 -14.75 -3.64
C GLN A 53 8.30 -15.90 -4.18
N GLN A 54 7.00 -15.95 -3.87
CA GLN A 54 6.07 -16.98 -4.34
C GLN A 54 5.39 -16.63 -5.67
N ALA A 55 5.54 -15.40 -6.14
CA ALA A 55 4.95 -14.95 -7.39
C ALA A 55 5.61 -15.63 -8.60
N GLU A 56 4.82 -15.88 -9.64
CA GLU A 56 5.32 -16.37 -10.92
C GLU A 56 6.21 -15.33 -11.62
N ASP A 57 5.92 -14.04 -11.39
CA ASP A 57 6.71 -12.89 -11.87
C ASP A 57 6.96 -11.89 -10.72
N PRO A 58 8.09 -12.01 -10.01
CA PRO A 58 8.47 -11.15 -8.89
C PRO A 58 8.66 -9.67 -9.25
N ASP A 59 9.09 -9.38 -10.48
CA ASP A 59 9.26 -7.99 -10.93
C ASP A 59 7.90 -7.33 -11.19
N ALA A 60 6.99 -8.08 -11.83
CA ALA A 60 5.64 -7.58 -12.12
C ALA A 60 4.83 -7.29 -10.85
N ILE A 61 4.91 -8.15 -9.83
CA ILE A 61 4.17 -7.96 -8.57
C ILE A 61 4.67 -6.73 -7.80
N VAL A 62 5.98 -6.49 -7.76
CA VAL A 62 6.58 -5.31 -7.12
C VAL A 62 6.23 -4.05 -7.89
N LEU A 63 6.26 -4.10 -9.22
CA LEU A 63 5.87 -2.97 -10.07
C LEU A 63 4.39 -2.62 -9.88
N ALA A 64 3.50 -3.61 -9.87
CA ALA A 64 2.07 -3.42 -9.64
C ALA A 64 1.79 -2.78 -8.27
N PHE A 65 2.54 -3.17 -7.25
CA PHE A 65 2.51 -2.54 -5.93
C PHE A 65 2.82 -1.05 -5.99
N PHE A 66 4.02 -0.68 -6.46
CA PHE A 66 4.39 0.72 -6.49
C PHE A 66 3.55 1.57 -7.44
N GLN A 67 3.10 0.99 -8.56
CA GLN A 67 2.24 1.71 -9.49
C GLN A 67 0.87 1.99 -8.87
N SER A 68 0.23 0.99 -8.24
CA SER A 68 -1.10 1.20 -7.65
C SER A 68 -1.05 2.13 -6.44
N THR A 69 -0.02 2.06 -5.59
CA THR A 69 0.12 3.02 -4.47
C THR A 69 0.41 4.43 -4.96
N TYR A 70 1.17 4.58 -6.05
CA TYR A 70 1.39 5.87 -6.70
C TYR A 70 0.10 6.44 -7.30
N GLU A 71 -0.69 5.64 -8.01
CA GLU A 71 -1.97 6.09 -8.59
C GLU A 71 -2.92 6.58 -7.50
N VAL A 72 -3.02 5.88 -6.38
CA VAL A 72 -3.82 6.30 -5.23
C VAL A 72 -3.30 7.60 -4.63
N ALA A 73 -1.98 7.73 -4.45
CA ALA A 73 -1.37 8.96 -3.95
C ALA A 73 -1.59 10.15 -4.91
N ALA A 74 -1.48 9.92 -6.21
CA ALA A 74 -1.68 10.91 -7.26
C ALA A 74 -3.14 11.37 -7.33
N LEU A 75 -4.12 10.46 -7.27
CA LEU A 75 -5.55 10.81 -7.25
C LEU A 75 -5.91 11.70 -6.06
N ALA A 76 -5.22 11.51 -4.95
CA ALA A 76 -5.55 12.17 -3.71
C ALA A 76 -4.70 13.43 -3.44
N THR A 77 -3.60 13.63 -4.17
CA THR A 77 -2.83 14.89 -4.22
C THR A 77 -3.20 15.78 -5.40
N CYS A 78 -3.83 15.23 -6.44
CA CYS A 78 -4.32 15.99 -7.57
C CYS A 78 -5.56 16.77 -7.16
N ASP A 79 -5.32 17.96 -6.62
CA ASP A 79 -6.30 19.02 -6.55
C ASP A 79 -6.67 19.40 -7.98
N ARG A 80 -7.70 18.76 -8.55
CA ARG A 80 -8.15 19.00 -9.93
C ARG A 80 -8.49 20.48 -10.15
N ALA A 81 -8.76 21.23 -9.09
CA ALA A 81 -9.02 22.67 -9.12
C ALA A 81 -7.77 23.55 -9.29
N ALA A 82 -6.56 23.02 -9.05
CA ALA A 82 -5.30 23.76 -9.23
C ALA A 82 -4.74 23.71 -10.67
N LEU A 83 -5.22 22.78 -11.50
CA LEU A 83 -4.77 22.58 -12.89
C LEU A 83 -5.60 23.34 -13.93
N GLU A 84 -6.73 23.95 -13.54
CA GLU A 84 -7.61 24.73 -14.45
C GLU A 84 -7.46 26.25 -14.25
N ARG A 85 -6.24 26.78 -14.23
CA ARG A 85 -5.98 28.23 -14.32
C ARG A 85 -5.02 28.62 -15.42
#